data_AF-A0A1M4ZV16-F1
#
_entry.id   AF-A0A1M4ZV16-F1
#
_cell.length_a   1.000
_cell.length_b   1.000
_cell.length_c   1.000
_cell.angle_alpha   90.00
_cell.angle_beta   90.00
_cell.angle_gamma   90.00
#
_symmetry.space_group_name_H-M   'P 1'
#
loop_
_entity.id
_entity.type
_entity.pdbx_description
1 polymer ?
#
loop_
_entity_poly.entity_id
_entity_poly.type
_entity_poly.pdbx_seq_one_letter_code
_entity_poly.pdbx_strand_id
1 'polypeptide(L)'
;MNFKRRFTSFKGRTAVSALAGTLLTVSIAGAVGQATAQCGANPCAGKNPCASQNPCATSNPCASDNPCATSNPCAGANPCATKNPCAGVNPCATKNPCAVKRPPDYMPGYSESGNNPEELLARGETLFNDTELSSNGLACASCHGGDQRYQPTFEQAYPHQVAMGLDLYGMNEVHADEMVQICMVNPMAADPLEWGSMDLAALAAYVVNVQRGYSGPKEL
;
A
#
# COMPACT_ATOMS: atom_id res chain seq x y z
N MET A 1 23.09 24.98 -42.88
CA MET A 1 23.63 24.21 -44.03
C MET A 1 22.59 23.18 -44.48
N ASN A 2 22.49 22.91 -45.79
CA ASN A 2 21.64 21.86 -46.36
C ASN A 2 22.51 20.64 -46.76
N PHE A 3 22.16 19.42 -46.33
CA PHE A 3 22.64 18.18 -46.96
C PHE A 3 21.61 17.06 -46.72
N LYS A 4 20.60 16.92 -47.59
CA LYS A 4 20.56 16.03 -48.77
C LYS A 4 20.84 14.55 -48.50
N ARG A 5 19.77 13.77 -48.70
CA ARG A 5 19.71 12.29 -48.78
C ARG A 5 20.59 11.72 -49.89
N ARG A 6 21.00 10.46 -49.74
CA ARG A 6 21.11 9.39 -50.77
C ARG A 6 21.52 8.08 -50.06
N PHE A 7 21.23 6.85 -50.48
CA PHE A 7 20.33 6.17 -51.44
C PHE A 7 20.97 4.78 -51.61
N THR A 8 20.24 3.67 -51.50
CA THR A 8 20.38 2.40 -52.26
C THR A 8 19.35 1.42 -51.67
N SER A 9 18.31 0.95 -52.37
CA SER A 9 18.24 0.22 -53.64
C SER A 9 18.70 -1.24 -53.55
N PHE A 10 17.75 -2.15 -53.33
CA PHE A 10 17.82 -3.52 -53.84
C PHE A 10 16.49 -3.92 -54.51
N LYS A 11 16.53 -4.89 -55.44
CA LYS A 11 15.61 -4.95 -56.60
C LYS A 11 15.16 -6.38 -56.96
N GLY A 12 13.88 -6.54 -57.31
CA GLY A 12 13.28 -7.80 -57.83
C GLY A 12 12.95 -8.82 -56.73
N ARG A 13 12.09 -9.85 -56.89
CA ARG A 13 11.27 -10.42 -57.99
C ARG A 13 10.11 -11.21 -57.30
N THR A 14 8.95 -11.59 -57.86
CA THR A 14 8.32 -11.47 -59.21
C THR A 14 6.77 -11.45 -59.05
N ALA A 15 6.00 -11.29 -60.13
CA ALA A 15 4.53 -11.44 -60.12
C ALA A 15 4.08 -12.83 -60.61
N VAL A 16 2.93 -13.33 -60.10
CA VAL A 16 2.03 -14.27 -60.79
C VAL A 16 0.58 -13.95 -60.40
N SER A 17 -0.32 -13.87 -61.39
CA SER A 17 -1.77 -13.64 -61.24
C SER A 17 -2.54 -14.96 -61.20
N ALA A 18 -3.77 -14.98 -60.64
CA ALA A 18 -5.00 -15.41 -61.35
C ALA A 18 -6.23 -15.62 -60.44
N LEU A 19 -7.38 -15.10 -60.90
CA LEU A 19 -8.73 -15.73 -60.98
C LEU A 19 -9.29 -16.45 -59.73
N ALA A 20 -10.35 -15.94 -59.07
CA ALA A 20 -11.77 -15.90 -59.48
C ALA A 20 -12.57 -17.16 -59.09
N GLY A 21 -13.76 -16.98 -58.49
CA GLY A 21 -14.62 -18.10 -58.08
C GLY A 21 -15.71 -17.73 -57.06
N THR A 22 -16.80 -17.12 -57.52
CA THR A 22 -18.04 -16.96 -56.76
C THR A 22 -18.75 -18.31 -56.59
N LEU A 23 -19.44 -18.56 -55.46
CA LEU A 23 -20.69 -19.33 -55.46
C LEU A 23 -21.44 -19.20 -54.11
N LEU A 24 -22.71 -18.78 -54.19
CA LEU A 24 -23.70 -18.90 -53.12
C LEU A 24 -24.16 -20.36 -52.99
N THR A 25 -24.38 -20.84 -51.77
CA THR A 25 -25.43 -21.84 -51.49
C THR A 25 -26.16 -21.50 -50.19
N VAL A 26 -27.50 -21.46 -50.29
CA VAL A 26 -28.43 -21.38 -49.16
C VAL A 26 -29.05 -22.76 -48.98
N SER A 27 -29.20 -23.21 -47.74
CA SER A 27 -30.03 -24.38 -47.38
C SER A 27 -30.75 -24.13 -46.05
N ILE A 28 -31.91 -24.75 -45.89
CA ILE A 28 -32.98 -24.38 -44.93
C ILE A 28 -33.51 -25.64 -44.22
N ALA A 29 -34.25 -25.45 -43.10
CA ALA A 29 -34.82 -26.48 -42.20
C ALA A 29 -33.77 -27.27 -41.37
N GLY A 30 -34.02 -27.80 -40.16
CA GLY A 30 -35.17 -27.81 -39.23
C GLY A 30 -34.90 -28.87 -38.13
N ALA A 31 -35.62 -29.00 -37.00
CA ALA A 31 -36.66 -28.20 -36.34
C ALA A 31 -36.87 -28.72 -34.88
N VAL A 32 -37.69 -28.04 -34.05
CA VAL A 32 -38.24 -28.42 -32.72
C VAL A 32 -37.28 -28.80 -31.55
N GLY A 33 -37.58 -28.34 -30.33
CA GLY A 33 -36.97 -28.93 -29.11
C GLY A 33 -36.87 -28.09 -27.83
N GLN A 34 -38.01 -27.87 -27.15
CA GLN A 34 -38.15 -27.59 -25.70
C GLN A 34 -37.54 -26.31 -25.07
N ALA A 35 -38.33 -25.70 -24.20
CA ALA A 35 -37.96 -24.56 -23.37
C ALA A 35 -37.99 -24.92 -21.88
N THR A 36 -37.00 -24.46 -21.11
CA THR A 36 -37.15 -24.03 -19.71
C THR A 36 -36.19 -22.86 -19.45
N ALA A 37 -36.58 -21.94 -18.57
CA ALA A 37 -35.93 -20.64 -18.44
C ALA A 37 -34.61 -20.68 -17.65
N GLN A 38 -33.62 -19.90 -18.09
CA GLN A 38 -32.51 -19.43 -17.25
C GLN A 38 -32.30 -17.92 -17.45
N CYS A 39 -32.14 -17.21 -16.34
CA CYS A 39 -31.99 -15.75 -16.32
C CYS A 39 -30.54 -15.33 -16.63
N GLY A 40 -30.36 -14.30 -17.46
CA GLY A 40 -29.22 -13.36 -17.42
C GLY A 40 -27.83 -13.90 -17.76
N ALA A 41 -27.33 -13.56 -18.95
CA ALA A 41 -25.91 -13.69 -19.28
C ALA A 41 -25.06 -12.58 -18.61
N ASN A 42 -23.79 -12.88 -18.29
CA ASN A 42 -22.77 -11.90 -17.87
C ASN A 42 -21.50 -12.10 -18.75
N PRO A 43 -21.06 -11.11 -19.55
CA PRO A 43 -20.19 -11.34 -20.71
C PRO A 43 -18.67 -11.34 -20.45
N CYS A 44 -18.20 -11.89 -19.32
CA CYS A 44 -16.78 -11.81 -18.91
C CYS A 44 -15.95 -13.10 -19.12
N ALA A 45 -16.33 -13.95 -20.08
CA ALA A 45 -15.55 -15.15 -20.46
C ALA A 45 -14.35 -14.80 -21.38
N GLY A 46 -13.48 -13.89 -20.94
CA GLY A 46 -12.22 -13.54 -21.61
C GLY A 46 -11.03 -14.25 -20.97
N LYS A 47 -10.18 -14.93 -21.75
CA LYS A 47 -8.96 -15.55 -21.22
C LYS A 47 -7.97 -14.48 -20.75
N ASN A 48 -7.55 -14.54 -19.49
CA ASN A 48 -6.52 -13.65 -18.93
C ASN A 48 -5.15 -13.92 -19.61
N PRO A 49 -4.52 -12.92 -20.26
CA PRO A 49 -3.24 -13.10 -20.96
C PRO A 49 -2.01 -13.15 -20.03
N CYS A 50 -2.14 -12.87 -18.73
CA CYS A 50 -1.02 -12.82 -17.78
C CYS A 50 -0.52 -14.19 -17.29
N ALA A 51 -0.91 -15.29 -17.95
CA ALA A 51 -0.58 -16.66 -17.53
C ALA A 51 0.82 -17.15 -17.99
N SER A 52 1.72 -16.26 -18.42
CA SER A 52 3.10 -16.62 -18.76
C SER A 52 4.07 -15.51 -18.33
N GLN A 53 5.27 -15.92 -17.87
CA GLN A 53 6.37 -15.07 -17.40
C GLN A 53 6.19 -14.44 -15.99
N ASN A 54 6.22 -15.25 -14.93
CA ASN A 54 6.75 -14.80 -13.63
C ASN A 54 8.13 -15.45 -13.41
N PRO A 55 9.25 -14.70 -13.48
CA PRO A 55 10.60 -15.24 -13.32
C PRO A 55 10.96 -15.68 -11.90
N CYS A 56 10.16 -15.32 -10.88
CA CYS A 56 10.48 -15.56 -9.47
C CYS A 56 10.10 -16.97 -8.95
N ALA A 57 9.89 -17.94 -9.85
CA ALA A 57 9.43 -19.28 -9.51
C ALA A 57 10.54 -20.26 -9.04
N THR A 58 11.75 -19.77 -8.74
CA THR A 58 12.86 -20.59 -8.24
C THR A 58 13.48 -19.97 -7.00
N SER A 59 13.42 -20.71 -5.88
CA SER A 59 14.13 -20.47 -4.61
C SER A 59 13.56 -19.39 -3.66
N ASN A 60 12.40 -19.67 -3.06
CA ASN A 60 12.05 -19.14 -1.73
C ASN A 60 11.98 -20.33 -0.75
N PRO A 61 12.83 -20.41 0.30
CA PRO A 61 12.87 -21.55 1.23
C PRO A 61 11.68 -21.62 2.20
N CYS A 62 10.80 -20.61 2.26
CA CYS A 62 9.63 -20.59 3.14
C CYS A 62 8.38 -21.28 2.53
N ALA A 63 8.55 -22.22 1.59
CA ALA A 63 7.48 -22.77 0.75
C ALA A 63 6.82 -24.05 1.30
N SER A 64 6.74 -24.21 2.63
CA SER A 64 5.94 -25.24 3.28
C SER A 64 5.08 -24.62 4.38
N ASP A 65 3.77 -24.83 4.27
CA ASP A 65 2.71 -24.48 5.23
C ASP A 65 2.33 -22.99 5.37
N ASN A 66 1.80 -22.40 4.29
CA ASN A 66 1.01 -21.16 4.36
C ASN A 66 -0.45 -21.38 3.89
N PRO A 67 -1.45 -21.40 4.80
CA PRO A 67 -2.86 -21.55 4.44
C PRO A 67 -3.55 -20.22 4.03
N CYS A 68 -2.87 -19.07 4.06
CA CYS A 68 -3.47 -17.76 3.79
C CYS A 68 -3.59 -17.42 2.29
N ALA A 69 -4.28 -18.29 1.54
CA ALA A 69 -4.65 -18.06 0.15
C ALA A 69 -5.97 -17.27 -0.02
N THR A 70 -6.20 -16.22 0.79
CA THR A 70 -7.35 -15.30 0.66
C THR A 70 -7.01 -13.86 1.08
N SER A 71 -6.35 -13.10 0.20
CA SER A 71 -6.41 -11.63 0.28
C SER A 71 -7.80 -11.16 -0.16
N ASN A 72 -8.51 -10.41 0.69
CA ASN A 72 -9.82 -9.86 0.38
C ASN A 72 -9.73 -8.87 -0.81
N PRO A 73 -10.37 -9.12 -1.96
CA PRO A 73 -10.25 -8.28 -3.15
C PRO A 73 -11.02 -6.96 -3.07
N CYS A 74 -11.76 -6.69 -1.98
CA CYS A 74 -12.57 -5.49 -1.81
C CYS A 74 -11.83 -4.26 -1.23
N ALA A 75 -10.52 -4.36 -0.98
CA ALA A 75 -9.67 -3.18 -0.73
C ALA A 75 -9.40 -2.44 -2.05
N GLY A 76 -10.44 -1.81 -2.60
CA GLY A 76 -10.37 -1.05 -3.85
C GLY A 76 -9.35 0.09 -3.71
N ALA A 77 -8.32 0.07 -4.55
CA ALA A 77 -7.24 1.05 -4.49
C ALA A 77 -7.77 2.48 -4.68
N ASN A 78 -7.70 3.29 -3.63
CA ASN A 78 -7.82 4.74 -3.75
C ASN A 78 -6.70 5.22 -4.68
N PRO A 79 -6.97 5.96 -5.77
CA PRO A 79 -5.94 6.44 -6.69
C PRO A 79 -4.81 7.24 -6.02
N CYS A 80 -5.07 7.90 -4.88
CA CYS A 80 -4.08 8.61 -4.09
C CYS A 80 -3.12 7.68 -3.31
N ALA A 81 -3.52 6.43 -3.02
CA ALA A 81 -2.69 5.46 -2.29
C ALA A 81 -1.42 5.06 -3.06
N THR A 82 -1.43 5.17 -4.40
CA THR A 82 -0.29 4.82 -5.27
C THR A 82 0.94 5.74 -5.12
N LYS A 83 0.84 6.82 -4.34
CA LYS A 83 1.96 7.74 -4.06
C LYS A 83 2.51 7.68 -2.62
N ASN A 84 1.84 7.01 -1.69
CA ASN A 84 2.36 6.84 -0.32
C ASN A 84 2.99 5.43 -0.21
N PRO A 85 4.31 5.30 0.02
CA PRO A 85 4.94 3.98 0.13
C PRO A 85 4.40 3.15 1.32
N CYS A 86 3.78 3.79 2.32
CA CYS A 86 3.12 3.13 3.44
C CYS A 86 1.69 2.62 3.16
N ALA A 87 1.19 2.68 1.92
CA ALA A 87 -0.14 2.13 1.60
C ALA A 87 -0.18 0.59 1.58
N GLY A 88 0.96 -0.08 1.57
CA GLY A 88 1.08 -1.53 1.67
C GLY A 88 1.14 -2.03 3.12
N VAL A 89 0.74 -3.28 3.35
CA VAL A 89 0.98 -3.99 4.61
C VAL A 89 2.24 -4.84 4.46
N ASN A 90 3.16 -4.75 5.43
CA ASN A 90 4.31 -5.63 5.56
C ASN A 90 3.82 -7.08 5.80
N PRO A 91 4.06 -8.04 4.89
CA PRO A 91 3.57 -9.41 5.03
C PRO A 91 4.27 -10.17 6.18
N CYS A 92 5.40 -9.68 6.67
CA CYS A 92 6.12 -10.23 7.81
C CYS A 92 5.68 -9.60 9.15
N ALA A 93 4.84 -8.55 9.15
CA ALA A 93 4.33 -7.94 10.36
C ALA A 93 3.39 -8.90 11.10
N THR A 94 3.86 -9.47 12.20
CA THR A 94 2.98 -10.23 13.10
C THR A 94 1.97 -9.26 13.72
N LYS A 95 0.67 -9.53 13.53
CA LYS A 95 -0.41 -8.79 14.21
C LYS A 95 -0.49 -9.17 15.69
N ASN A 96 0.58 -8.96 16.44
CA ASN A 96 0.66 -9.22 17.87
C ASN A 96 0.28 -7.94 18.64
N PRO A 97 -0.90 -7.85 19.27
CA PRO A 97 -1.31 -6.64 19.98
C PRO A 97 -0.36 -6.28 21.14
N CYS A 98 0.31 -7.26 21.75
CA CYS A 98 1.25 -7.03 22.85
C CYS A 98 2.52 -6.28 22.44
N ALA A 99 2.83 -6.21 21.13
CA ALA A 99 3.98 -5.45 20.63
C ALA A 99 3.69 -3.94 20.51
N VAL A 100 2.41 -3.58 20.31
CA VAL A 100 2.00 -2.22 19.94
C VAL A 100 1.04 -1.55 20.94
N LYS A 101 0.39 -2.33 21.80
CA LYS A 101 -0.46 -1.83 22.87
C LYS A 101 0.35 -1.58 24.14
N ARG A 102 0.10 -0.46 24.83
CA ARG A 102 0.74 -0.15 26.12
C ARG A 102 0.56 -1.30 27.12
N PRO A 103 1.62 -1.72 27.84
CA PRO A 103 1.48 -2.68 28.93
C PRO A 103 0.74 -2.06 30.13
N PRO A 104 0.17 -2.88 31.04
CA PRO A 104 -0.40 -2.39 32.29
C PRO A 104 0.59 -1.54 33.10
N ASP A 105 0.07 -0.54 33.81
CA ASP A 105 0.84 0.38 34.67
C ASP A 105 1.97 1.16 33.99
N TYR A 106 1.98 1.17 32.65
CA TYR A 106 2.93 1.95 31.85
C TYR A 106 2.78 3.46 32.07
N MET A 107 3.88 4.13 32.35
CA MET A 107 3.97 5.59 32.44
C MET A 107 4.79 6.13 31.25
N PRO A 108 4.21 6.95 30.36
CA PRO A 108 4.94 7.50 29.22
C PRO A 108 6.03 8.49 29.66
N GLY A 109 7.20 8.40 29.02
CA GLY A 109 8.30 9.37 29.17
C GLY A 109 8.05 10.72 28.46
N TYR A 110 6.82 10.99 28.04
CA TYR A 110 6.40 12.17 27.29
C TYR A 110 4.98 12.59 27.68
N SER A 111 4.63 13.83 27.34
CA SER A 111 3.30 14.42 27.53
C SER A 111 2.48 14.35 26.24
N GLU A 112 1.34 13.65 26.28
CA GLU A 112 0.35 13.64 25.20
C GLU A 112 -0.33 14.99 25.02
N SER A 113 -0.38 15.81 26.08
CA SER A 113 -0.87 17.19 26.02
C SER A 113 0.12 18.16 25.33
N GLY A 114 1.31 17.70 24.95
CA GLY A 114 2.40 18.54 24.41
C GLY A 114 3.25 19.19 25.50
N ASN A 115 3.95 20.28 25.14
CA ASN A 115 4.98 20.93 25.99
C ASN A 115 6.13 19.99 26.40
N ASN A 116 6.52 19.09 25.50
CA ASN A 116 7.64 18.19 25.69
C ASN A 116 8.99 18.95 25.64
N PRO A 117 10.04 18.47 26.33
CA PRO A 117 11.36 19.11 26.30
C PRO A 117 11.93 19.21 24.88
N GLU A 118 12.61 20.32 24.57
CA GLU A 118 13.18 20.58 23.23
C GLU A 118 14.17 19.49 22.79
N GLU A 119 15.02 19.00 23.69
CA GLU A 119 15.94 17.89 23.43
C GLU A 119 15.20 16.58 23.06
N LEU A 120 14.06 16.31 23.71
CA LEU A 120 13.22 15.14 23.43
C LEU A 120 12.57 15.25 22.05
N LEU A 121 12.14 16.46 21.67
CA LEU A 121 11.61 16.77 20.34
C LEU A 121 12.69 16.64 19.25
N ALA A 122 13.90 17.16 19.48
CA ALA A 122 15.01 17.08 18.53
C ALA A 122 15.50 15.64 18.30
N ARG A 123 15.52 14.81 19.35
CA ARG A 123 15.76 13.37 19.22
C ARG A 123 14.65 12.68 18.43
N GLY A 124 13.39 13.03 18.72
CA GLY A 124 12.23 12.48 18.01
C GLY A 124 12.22 12.85 16.53
N GLU A 125 12.59 14.07 16.18
CA GLU A 125 12.73 14.52 14.80
C GLU A 125 13.83 13.76 14.04
N THR A 126 14.98 13.55 14.68
CA THR A 126 16.07 12.75 14.13
C THR A 126 15.59 11.33 13.78
N LEU A 127 14.98 10.64 14.76
CA LEU A 127 14.43 9.29 14.57
C LEU A 127 13.29 9.25 13.53
N PHE A 128 12.43 10.25 13.49
CA PHE A 128 11.30 10.32 12.54
C PHE A 128 11.78 10.35 11.08
N ASN A 129 12.97 10.88 10.83
CA ASN A 129 13.62 10.94 9.52
C ASN A 129 14.62 9.79 9.27
N ASP A 130 14.86 8.93 10.25
CA ASP A 130 15.88 7.89 10.17
C ASP A 130 15.38 6.64 9.42
N THR A 131 16.03 6.33 8.31
CA THR A 131 15.75 5.14 7.49
C THR A 131 16.41 3.87 8.04
N GLU A 132 17.42 3.98 8.90
CA GLU A 132 18.13 2.83 9.50
C GLU A 132 17.28 2.11 10.56
N LEU A 133 16.21 2.74 11.06
CA LEU A 133 15.21 2.11 11.94
C LEU A 133 14.48 0.93 11.30
N SER A 134 14.53 0.78 9.97
CA SER A 134 13.71 -0.16 9.21
C SER A 134 14.53 -1.18 8.43
N SER A 135 14.04 -2.42 8.33
CA SER A 135 14.63 -3.42 7.41
C SER A 135 14.32 -3.16 5.93
N ASN A 136 13.44 -2.19 5.62
CA ASN A 136 12.99 -1.89 4.26
C ASN A 136 13.30 -0.46 3.76
N GLY A 137 14.06 0.33 4.54
CA GLY A 137 14.50 1.69 4.18
C GLY A 137 13.42 2.78 4.29
N LEU A 138 12.31 2.52 4.98
CA LEU A 138 11.30 3.53 5.30
C LEU A 138 11.61 4.20 6.64
N ALA A 139 11.63 5.53 6.65
CA ALA A 139 11.48 6.33 7.86
C ALA A 139 9.99 6.69 8.06
N CYS A 140 9.61 7.19 9.23
CA CYS A 140 8.27 7.76 9.43
C CYS A 140 8.01 8.91 8.43
N ALA A 141 9.03 9.75 8.19
CA ALA A 141 9.01 10.84 7.22
C ALA A 141 8.78 10.38 5.77
N SER A 142 9.17 9.16 5.39
CA SER A 142 8.90 8.60 4.05
C SER A 142 7.39 8.58 3.71
N CYS A 143 6.55 8.52 4.75
CA CYS A 143 5.11 8.37 4.64
C CYS A 143 4.30 9.48 5.30
N HIS A 144 4.94 10.35 6.08
CA HIS A 144 4.31 11.44 6.82
C HIS A 144 4.99 12.82 6.65
N GLY A 145 6.11 12.91 5.91
CA GLY A 145 6.79 14.18 5.63
C GLY A 145 6.21 14.95 4.44
N GLY A 146 5.98 16.26 4.59
CA GLY A 146 5.43 17.15 3.55
C GLY A 146 3.91 17.06 3.37
N ASP A 147 3.37 17.93 2.50
CA ASP A 147 1.94 18.25 2.46
C ASP A 147 0.98 17.05 2.37
N GLN A 148 -0.05 17.09 3.23
CA GLN A 148 -1.22 16.20 3.25
C GLN A 148 -0.93 14.69 3.29
N ARG A 149 -0.08 14.26 4.24
CA ARG A 149 0.20 12.84 4.52
C ARG A 149 -0.41 12.28 5.82
N TYR A 150 -1.34 13.00 6.41
CA TYR A 150 -2.11 12.57 7.58
C TYR A 150 -3.60 12.47 7.26
N GLN A 151 -4.30 11.57 7.94
CA GLN A 151 -5.76 11.45 7.84
C GLN A 151 -6.46 12.57 8.63
N PRO A 152 -7.71 12.96 8.31
CA PRO A 152 -8.41 14.03 9.01
C PRO A 152 -8.54 13.85 10.53
N THR A 153 -8.52 12.60 11.03
CA THR A 153 -8.54 12.34 12.48
C THR A 153 -7.28 12.82 13.20
N PHE A 154 -6.17 13.05 12.51
CA PHE A 154 -4.93 13.59 13.09
C PHE A 154 -5.06 15.05 13.54
N GLU A 155 -6.13 15.76 13.15
CA GLU A 155 -6.46 17.08 13.73
C GLU A 155 -6.97 16.95 15.18
N GLN A 156 -7.30 15.74 15.65
CA GLN A 156 -7.69 15.44 17.03
C GLN A 156 -6.45 15.22 17.90
N ALA A 157 -6.47 15.75 19.13
CA ALA A 157 -5.42 15.48 20.11
C ALA A 157 -5.31 13.97 20.41
N TYR A 158 -4.13 13.51 20.81
CA TYR A 158 -3.98 12.15 21.33
C TYR A 158 -4.59 12.03 22.75
N PRO A 159 -5.16 10.87 23.11
CA PRO A 159 -5.41 9.70 22.26
C PRO A 159 -6.63 9.88 21.33
N HIS A 160 -6.58 9.30 20.13
CA HIS A 160 -7.68 9.35 19.15
C HIS A 160 -7.72 8.10 18.26
N GLN A 161 -8.76 7.96 17.43
CA GLN A 161 -8.88 6.85 16.50
C GLN A 161 -7.98 7.02 15.27
N VAL A 162 -7.10 6.04 15.04
CA VAL A 162 -6.30 5.94 13.81
C VAL A 162 -6.68 4.67 13.04
N ALA A 163 -6.98 4.82 11.75
CA ALA A 163 -7.41 3.72 10.88
C ALA A 163 -6.45 2.51 10.91
N MET A 164 -5.13 2.76 10.91
CA MET A 164 -4.14 1.68 10.99
C MET A 164 -4.20 0.88 12.29
N GLY A 165 -4.49 1.53 13.43
CA GLY A 165 -4.71 0.85 14.72
C GLY A 165 -6.00 0.05 14.75
N LEU A 166 -7.08 0.58 14.16
CA LEU A 166 -8.36 -0.10 14.05
C LEU A 166 -8.29 -1.33 13.11
N ASP A 167 -7.81 -1.15 11.88
CA ASP A 167 -7.84 -2.16 10.82
C ASP A 167 -6.83 -3.31 11.03
N LEU A 168 -5.70 -3.03 11.70
CA LEU A 168 -4.66 -4.03 11.95
C LEU A 168 -4.75 -4.67 13.33
N TYR A 169 -5.12 -3.90 14.36
CA TYR A 169 -5.02 -4.31 15.76
C TYR A 169 -6.33 -4.18 16.55
N GLY A 170 -7.43 -3.71 15.95
CA GLY A 170 -8.72 -3.55 16.63
C GLY A 170 -8.76 -2.42 17.67
N MET A 171 -7.82 -1.47 17.59
CA MET A 171 -7.67 -0.38 18.56
C MET A 171 -8.61 0.77 18.20
N ASN A 172 -9.69 0.93 18.98
CA ASN A 172 -10.68 2.00 18.79
C ASN A 172 -10.09 3.40 19.04
N GLU A 173 -9.11 3.47 19.93
CA GLU A 173 -8.36 4.66 20.32
C GLU A 173 -6.89 4.24 20.44
N VAL A 174 -5.99 5.15 20.07
CA VAL A 174 -4.55 4.90 19.95
C VAL A 174 -3.81 6.07 20.59
N HIS A 175 -2.88 5.77 21.51
CA HIS A 175 -1.95 6.74 22.07
C HIS A 175 -0.78 7.04 21.11
N ALA A 176 -0.04 8.14 21.32
CA ALA A 176 0.98 8.56 20.35
C ALA A 176 2.15 7.56 20.24
N ASP A 177 2.57 6.96 21.35
CA ASP A 177 3.56 5.87 21.40
C ASP A 177 3.03 4.55 20.81
N GLU A 178 1.79 4.17 21.08
CA GLU A 178 1.14 3.04 20.42
C GLU A 178 1.12 3.24 18.89
N MET A 179 0.88 4.47 18.41
CA MET A 179 0.94 4.79 16.99
C MET A 179 2.36 4.66 16.40
N VAL A 180 3.40 5.04 17.16
CA VAL A 180 4.80 4.82 16.78
C VAL A 180 5.07 3.32 16.61
N GLN A 181 4.70 2.50 17.61
CA GLN A 181 4.90 1.04 17.55
C GLN A 181 4.14 0.40 16.38
N ILE A 182 2.89 0.84 16.14
CA ILE A 182 2.08 0.43 14.98
C ILE A 182 2.83 0.69 13.68
N CYS A 183 3.31 1.92 13.45
CA CYS A 183 4.05 2.33 12.24
C CYS A 183 5.36 1.57 12.04
N MET A 184 6.11 1.36 13.13
CA MET A 184 7.39 0.63 13.12
C MET A 184 7.19 -0.81 12.66
N VAL A 185 6.29 -1.56 13.31
CA VAL A 185 5.97 -2.94 12.91
C VAL A 185 5.38 -2.98 11.50
N ASN A 186 4.43 -2.08 11.20
CA ASN A 186 3.79 -1.98 9.92
C ASN A 186 3.52 -0.53 9.48
N PRO A 187 4.07 -0.06 8.35
CA PRO A 187 4.71 -0.85 7.30
C PRO A 187 6.24 -0.75 7.29
N MET A 188 6.87 -0.09 8.27
CA MET A 188 8.33 0.08 8.29
C MET A 188 9.11 -1.23 8.46
N ALA A 189 8.48 -2.34 8.86
CA ALA A 189 9.18 -3.61 9.07
C ALA A 189 10.40 -3.46 10.01
N ALA A 190 10.21 -2.65 11.05
CA ALA A 190 11.12 -2.41 12.15
C ALA A 190 10.67 -3.24 13.37
N ASP A 191 11.62 -3.56 14.25
CA ASP A 191 11.28 -4.06 15.57
C ASP A 191 10.65 -2.92 16.40
N PRO A 192 9.60 -3.20 17.21
CA PRO A 192 9.06 -2.20 18.11
C PRO A 192 10.10 -1.75 19.14
N LEU A 193 10.07 -0.47 19.52
CA LEU A 193 10.95 0.06 20.56
C LEU A 193 10.56 -0.48 21.94
N GLU A 194 11.53 -0.52 22.85
CA GLU A 194 11.27 -0.93 24.23
C GLU A 194 10.32 0.08 24.92
N TRP A 195 9.29 -0.44 25.60
CA TRP A 195 8.35 0.38 26.36
C TRP A 195 9.07 1.10 27.50
N GLY A 196 9.06 2.43 27.45
CA GLY A 196 9.74 3.29 28.43
C GLY A 196 11.15 3.71 28.00
N SER A 197 11.61 3.25 26.83
CA SER A 197 12.82 3.78 26.22
C SER A 197 12.70 5.28 25.89
N MET A 198 13.84 5.97 25.93
CA MET A 198 13.92 7.37 25.53
C MET A 198 13.60 7.57 24.04
N ASP A 199 13.88 6.57 23.18
CA ASP A 199 13.56 6.64 21.75
C ASP A 199 12.07 6.59 21.48
N LEU A 200 11.33 5.70 22.17
CA LEU A 200 9.87 5.67 22.07
C LEU A 200 9.24 6.97 22.60
N ALA A 201 9.72 7.46 23.75
CA ALA A 201 9.28 8.73 24.31
C ALA A 201 9.59 9.91 23.38
N ALA A 202 10.75 9.92 22.71
CA ALA A 202 11.16 10.96 21.77
C ALA A 202 10.29 10.98 20.52
N LEU A 203 10.11 9.83 19.86
CA LEU A 203 9.23 9.72 18.69
C LEU A 203 7.78 10.09 19.03
N ALA A 204 7.24 9.62 20.15
CA ALA A 204 5.88 9.94 20.56
C ALA A 204 5.72 11.44 20.91
N ALA A 205 6.69 12.04 21.60
CA ALA A 205 6.73 13.48 21.85
C ALA A 205 6.74 14.31 20.57
N TYR A 206 7.53 13.90 19.57
CA TYR A 206 7.60 14.56 18.27
C TYR A 206 6.31 14.38 17.46
N VAL A 207 5.72 13.18 17.45
CA VAL A 207 4.41 12.92 16.82
C VAL A 207 3.31 13.82 17.43
N VAL A 208 3.28 13.99 18.76
CA VAL A 208 2.38 14.95 19.44
C VAL A 208 2.67 16.39 19.03
N ASN A 209 3.94 16.77 18.89
CA ASN A 209 4.31 18.12 18.45
C ASN A 209 3.87 18.40 17.00
N VAL A 210 4.06 17.45 16.08
CA VAL A 210 3.57 17.54 14.70
C VAL A 210 2.05 17.60 14.67
N GLN A 211 1.36 16.70 15.40
CA GLN A 211 -0.10 16.66 15.54
C GLN A 211 -0.68 18.02 15.95
N ARG A 212 -0.08 18.68 16.95
CA ARG A 212 -0.49 20.00 17.43
C ARG A 212 -0.38 21.12 16.38
N GLY A 213 0.47 20.95 15.37
CA GLY A 213 0.53 21.85 14.20
C GLY A 213 -0.71 21.75 13.30
N TYR A 214 -1.47 20.66 13.35
CA TYR A 214 -2.72 20.45 12.60
C TYR A 214 -3.99 20.79 13.40
N SER A 215 -3.95 20.75 14.74
CA SER A 215 -5.12 20.98 15.61
C SER A 215 -5.41 22.46 15.94
N GLY A 216 -4.87 23.40 15.16
CA GLY A 216 -5.09 24.84 15.32
C GLY A 216 -6.19 25.40 14.40
N PRO A 217 -6.73 26.60 14.69
CA PRO A 217 -7.55 27.30 13.72
C PRO A 217 -6.71 27.59 12.46
N LYS A 218 -7.14 27.07 11.31
CA LYS A 218 -6.55 27.37 10.01
C LYS A 218 -6.85 28.83 9.68
N GLU A 219 -5.82 29.68 9.64
CA GLU A 219 -5.97 31.04 9.08
C GLU A 219 -6.37 30.91 7.59
N LEU A 220 -7.43 31.62 7.22
CA LEU A 220 -8.06 31.62 5.88
C LEU A 220 -7.78 32.95 5.17
#